data_AF-A0A0F9SIR0-F1
#
_entry.id   AF-A0A0F9SIR0-F1
#
_cell.length_a   1.000
_cell.length_b   1.000
_cell.length_c   1.000
_cell.angle_alpha   90.00
_cell.angle_beta   90.00
_cell.angle_gamma   90.00
#
_symmetry.space_group_name_H-M   'P 1'
#
loop_
_entity.id
_entity.type
_entity.pdbx_description
1 polymer ?
#
loop_
_entity_poly.entity_id
_entity_poly.type
_entity_poly.pdbx_seq_one_letter_code
_entity_poly.pdbx_strand_id
1 'polypeptide(L)'
;MTKRQAPKNVFNASWLFGHPVVRARNNSIAYWARSTKAPYNQKGGGWMPCLHGRVQTNDDWAALYVPVNEYPIGLFTEAQWSYYMTSNQTMGANIVIWVHDPDDFDKRAEITQLGGHADLEKSSGWNAFEFTASTSGMFFYGENTTGTNLTAGTQYTWSQFQADQLFKNWAIYRISIEMGWEASGTFDQVWIGELKLNEVPIPLIPREGDLVPVHTYYTGSSDITTGNGTIDPKTPFQLLSVSLHIDVNPGQTSAYTIQVLRDNDKHATYYDTVLHTSDLFVPTSTTSRHVIFGEGYEFDEDDVIDVLMAINSKNYGLVYTWKPL
;
A
#
# COMPACT_ATOMS: atom_id res chain seq x y z
N MET A 1 -4.45 47.53 -8.15
CA MET A 1 -5.41 46.43 -7.94
C MET A 1 -5.61 45.69 -9.25
N THR A 2 -4.86 44.63 -9.48
CA THR A 2 -5.05 43.74 -10.62
C THR A 2 -6.32 42.95 -10.37
N LYS A 3 -7.34 43.11 -11.21
CA LYS A 3 -8.57 42.31 -11.13
C LYS A 3 -8.17 40.85 -11.37
N ARG A 4 -8.25 40.01 -10.32
CA ARG A 4 -8.12 38.56 -10.46
C ARG A 4 -9.15 38.11 -11.50
N GLN A 5 -8.68 37.44 -12.54
CA GLN A 5 -9.57 36.75 -13.47
C GLN A 5 -10.35 35.70 -12.66
N ALA A 6 -11.67 35.67 -12.82
CA ALA A 6 -12.46 34.58 -12.29
C ALA A 6 -11.88 33.26 -12.81
N PRO A 7 -11.81 32.19 -11.99
CA PRO A 7 -11.21 30.92 -12.37
C PRO A 7 -11.87 30.43 -13.66
N LYS A 8 -11.11 30.50 -14.76
CA LYS A 8 -11.55 30.02 -16.06
C LYS A 8 -11.50 28.49 -16.01
N ASN A 9 -12.68 27.89 -15.94
CA ASN A 9 -12.94 26.49 -16.29
C ASN A 9 -12.59 25.41 -15.24
N VAL A 10 -13.07 25.54 -13.99
CA VAL A 10 -13.13 24.39 -13.05
C VAL A 10 -14.27 23.41 -13.40
N PHE A 11 -15.18 23.76 -14.31
CA PHE A 11 -16.38 22.96 -14.64
C PHE A 11 -16.22 21.93 -15.77
N ASN A 12 -15.03 21.73 -16.34
CA ASN A 12 -14.85 20.83 -17.51
C ASN A 12 -13.97 19.60 -17.26
N ALA A 13 -13.54 19.33 -16.03
CA ALA A 13 -12.96 18.04 -15.74
C ALA A 13 -14.07 17.01 -15.51
N SER A 14 -14.06 15.94 -16.30
CA SER A 14 -15.07 14.88 -16.24
C SER A 14 -14.95 13.98 -15.01
N TRP A 15 -14.01 14.24 -14.11
CA TRP A 15 -13.75 13.45 -12.91
C TRP A 15 -13.29 14.35 -11.76
N LEU A 16 -13.84 14.13 -10.56
CA LEU A 16 -13.43 14.83 -9.34
C LEU A 16 -12.29 14.08 -8.62
N PHE A 17 -12.47 12.77 -8.44
CA PHE A 17 -11.49 11.87 -7.86
C PHE A 17 -11.01 10.87 -8.91
N GLY A 18 -9.70 10.77 -9.04
CA GLY A 18 -9.04 9.87 -9.97
C GLY A 18 -8.94 8.47 -9.40
N HIS A 19 -8.54 7.52 -10.24
CA HIS A 19 -8.39 6.14 -9.81
C HIS A 19 -7.25 5.99 -8.78
N PRO A 20 -7.44 5.28 -7.66
CA PRO A 20 -6.42 5.17 -6.61
C PRO A 20 -5.15 4.46 -7.07
N VAL A 21 -4.03 4.74 -6.40
CA VAL A 21 -2.72 4.13 -6.68
C VAL A 21 -1.99 3.90 -5.36
N VAL A 22 -1.39 2.73 -5.20
CA VAL A 22 -0.55 2.41 -4.04
C VAL A 22 0.89 2.88 -4.26
N ARG A 23 1.49 3.46 -3.21
CA ARG A 23 2.87 3.97 -3.19
C ARG A 23 3.51 3.69 -1.85
N ALA A 24 4.81 3.48 -1.84
CA ALA A 24 5.58 3.39 -0.61
C ALA A 24 6.96 3.99 -0.80
N ARG A 25 7.61 4.31 0.31
CA ARG A 25 8.97 4.84 0.36
C ARG A 25 9.83 4.04 1.34
N ASN A 26 11.13 3.97 1.05
CA ASN A 26 12.15 3.37 1.90
C ASN A 26 11.82 1.90 2.26
N ASN A 27 11.72 1.57 3.55
CA ASN A 27 11.49 0.19 4.00
C ASN A 27 10.03 -0.25 3.90
N SER A 28 9.09 0.68 3.70
CA SER A 28 7.66 0.36 3.62
C SER A 28 7.30 -0.32 2.30
N ILE A 29 6.15 -1.00 2.28
CA ILE A 29 5.59 -1.61 1.07
C ILE A 29 4.11 -1.25 0.99
N ALA A 30 3.64 -0.90 -0.21
CA ALA A 30 2.23 -0.74 -0.50
C ALA A 30 1.86 -1.54 -1.75
N TYR A 31 0.70 -2.19 -1.71
CA TYR A 31 0.26 -3.04 -2.81
C TYR A 31 -1.22 -3.37 -2.80
N TRP A 32 -1.75 -3.85 -3.91
CA TRP A 32 -3.11 -4.40 -3.98
C TRP A 32 -3.12 -5.89 -3.65
N ALA A 33 -4.16 -6.38 -2.98
CA ALA A 33 -4.46 -7.81 -2.90
C ALA A 33 -5.96 -8.06 -3.01
N ARG A 34 -6.33 -9.29 -3.38
CA ARG A 34 -7.73 -9.73 -3.36
C ARG A 34 -8.16 -10.11 -1.94
N SER A 35 -9.38 -9.74 -1.57
CA SER A 35 -9.99 -10.09 -0.28
C SER A 35 -10.53 -11.53 -0.27
N THR A 36 -9.67 -12.53 -0.43
CA THR A 36 -10.11 -13.94 -0.55
C THR A 36 -10.24 -14.68 0.78
N LYS A 37 -9.82 -14.09 1.91
CA LYS A 37 -9.82 -14.74 3.23
C LYS A 37 -10.45 -13.84 4.30
N ALA A 38 -11.17 -14.44 5.24
CA ALA A 38 -11.62 -13.74 6.44
C ALA A 38 -10.40 -13.22 7.25
N PRO A 39 -10.48 -12.03 7.88
CA PRO A 39 -11.65 -11.16 8.00
C PRO A 39 -11.80 -10.15 6.85
N TYR A 40 -10.96 -10.23 5.81
CA TYR A 40 -10.90 -9.26 4.71
C TYR A 40 -12.14 -9.28 3.82
N ASN A 41 -12.95 -10.34 3.83
CA ASN A 41 -14.20 -10.44 3.07
C ASN A 41 -15.37 -9.63 3.67
N GLN A 42 -15.21 -9.02 4.85
CA GLN A 42 -16.26 -8.20 5.47
C GLN A 42 -16.43 -6.84 4.80
N LYS A 43 -15.39 -6.35 4.12
CA LYS A 43 -15.35 -5.05 3.44
C LYS A 43 -14.59 -5.13 2.12
N GLY A 44 -14.69 -4.09 1.30
CA GLY A 44 -14.01 -3.99 0.01
C GLY A 44 -14.78 -4.66 -1.13
N GLY A 45 -14.57 -4.15 -2.35
CA GLY A 45 -15.23 -4.61 -3.58
C GLY A 45 -14.54 -5.81 -4.26
N GLY A 46 -13.76 -6.59 -3.51
CA GLY A 46 -12.94 -7.71 -4.02
C GLY A 46 -11.43 -7.44 -4.06
N TRP A 47 -11.04 -6.16 -4.02
CA TRP A 47 -9.64 -5.71 -3.91
C TRP A 47 -9.47 -4.80 -2.70
N MET A 48 -8.28 -4.85 -2.09
CA MET A 48 -7.88 -4.04 -0.95
C MET A 48 -6.42 -3.63 -1.08
N PRO A 49 -6.07 -2.35 -0.89
CA PRO A 49 -4.69 -1.96 -0.77
C PRO A 49 -4.17 -2.29 0.64
N CYS A 50 -3.05 -3.00 0.68
CA CYS A 50 -2.24 -3.23 1.87
C CYS A 50 -1.18 -2.13 1.97
N LEU A 51 -1.13 -1.47 3.12
CA LEU A 51 -0.11 -0.51 3.51
C LEU A 51 0.70 -1.12 4.64
N HIS A 52 2.00 -1.36 4.42
CA HIS A 52 2.89 -2.00 5.39
C HIS A 52 4.03 -1.05 5.73
N GLY A 53 3.97 -0.42 6.91
CA GLY A 53 4.97 0.56 7.31
C GLY A 53 6.35 -0.05 7.57
N ARG A 54 6.42 -1.31 8.03
CA ARG A 54 7.67 -2.03 8.38
C ARG A 54 8.50 -1.25 9.40
N VAL A 55 9.77 -1.64 9.56
CA VAL A 55 10.74 -0.98 10.45
C VAL A 55 10.98 0.45 9.95
N GLN A 56 10.73 1.41 10.83
CA GLN A 56 10.93 2.82 10.58
C GLN A 56 12.39 3.21 10.77
N THR A 57 12.96 3.81 9.74
CA THR A 57 14.32 4.34 9.66
C THR A 57 14.40 5.83 9.34
N ASN A 58 13.23 6.49 9.18
CA ASN A 58 12.95 7.91 8.96
C ASN A 58 12.32 8.15 7.57
N ASP A 59 11.12 8.73 7.55
CA ASP A 59 10.30 8.98 6.35
C ASP A 59 9.92 7.70 5.57
N ASP A 60 9.78 6.56 6.26
CA ASP A 60 9.23 5.34 5.67
C ASP A 60 7.70 5.39 5.75
N TRP A 61 7.02 5.27 4.61
CA TRP A 61 5.56 5.29 4.59
C TRP A 61 5.03 4.41 3.45
N ALA A 62 3.82 3.91 3.66
CA ALA A 62 2.99 3.26 2.66
C ALA A 62 1.67 4.02 2.54
N ALA A 63 1.20 4.27 1.32
CA ALA A 63 0.04 5.10 1.07
C ALA A 63 -0.84 4.60 -0.07
N LEU A 64 -2.14 4.88 0.05
CA LEU A 64 -3.11 4.85 -1.03
C LEU A 64 -3.37 6.28 -1.50
N TYR A 65 -2.92 6.62 -2.70
CA TYR A 65 -3.09 7.94 -3.31
C TYR A 65 -4.36 7.98 -4.14
N VAL A 66 -5.18 9.00 -3.94
CA VAL A 66 -6.32 9.36 -4.78
C VAL A 66 -6.00 10.71 -5.43
N PRO A 67 -5.72 10.75 -6.75
CA PRO A 67 -5.59 12.00 -7.47
C PRO A 67 -6.89 12.81 -7.36
N VAL A 68 -6.78 14.13 -7.23
CA VAL A 68 -7.93 15.03 -7.17
C VAL A 68 -7.79 16.05 -8.29
N ASN A 69 -8.84 16.27 -9.05
CA ASN A 69 -8.83 17.29 -10.08
C ASN A 69 -9.13 18.67 -9.47
N GLU A 70 -8.11 19.26 -8.86
CA GLU A 70 -8.10 20.63 -8.31
C GLU A 70 -9.38 21.02 -7.55
N TYR A 71 -9.64 20.34 -6.44
CA TYR A 71 -10.85 20.58 -5.64
C TYR A 71 -10.62 21.68 -4.59
N PRO A 72 -11.43 22.75 -4.53
CA PRO A 72 -11.22 23.82 -3.56
C PRO A 72 -11.24 23.33 -2.11
N ILE A 73 -10.26 23.74 -1.29
CA ILE A 73 -10.15 23.32 0.12
C ILE A 73 -11.43 23.61 0.90
N GLY A 74 -12.05 24.76 0.66
CA GLY A 74 -13.29 25.17 1.35
C GLY A 74 -14.51 24.30 1.03
N LEU A 75 -14.44 23.42 0.02
CA LEU A 75 -15.54 22.54 -0.39
C LEU A 75 -15.34 21.07 0.05
N PHE A 76 -14.18 20.73 0.61
CA PHE A 76 -13.90 19.38 1.12
C PHE A 76 -14.30 19.31 2.60
N THR A 77 -15.49 18.81 2.90
CA THR A 77 -16.04 18.89 4.27
C THR A 77 -15.91 17.60 5.06
N GLU A 78 -15.80 16.46 4.38
CA GLU A 78 -15.79 15.15 5.01
C GLU A 78 -15.01 14.10 4.21
N ALA A 79 -14.54 13.09 4.94
CA ALA A 79 -14.05 11.84 4.38
C ALA A 79 -14.31 10.70 5.36
N GLN A 80 -14.45 9.49 4.85
CA GLN A 80 -14.63 8.29 5.65
C GLN A 80 -13.76 7.18 5.08
N TRP A 81 -13.08 6.45 5.93
CA TRP A 81 -12.40 5.24 5.52
C TRP A 81 -12.46 4.17 6.60
N SER A 82 -12.35 2.93 6.17
CA SER A 82 -12.23 1.79 7.06
C SER A 82 -10.99 0.99 6.74
N TYR A 83 -10.38 0.42 7.77
CA TYR A 83 -9.11 -0.27 7.63
C TYR A 83 -8.98 -1.42 8.64
N TYR A 84 -8.40 -2.52 8.21
CA TYR A 84 -8.08 -3.65 9.07
C TYR A 84 -6.62 -3.61 9.49
N MET A 85 -6.34 -3.66 10.78
CA MET A 85 -4.98 -3.74 11.33
C MET A 85 -4.70 -5.15 11.82
N THR A 86 -3.58 -5.72 11.42
CA THR A 86 -3.19 -7.08 11.85
C THR A 86 -2.81 -7.16 13.33
N SER A 87 -2.46 -6.03 13.95
CA SER A 87 -2.02 -5.91 15.34
C SER A 87 -2.30 -4.50 15.87
N ASN A 88 -2.23 -4.32 17.19
CA ASN A 88 -2.30 -2.98 17.79
C ASN A 88 -1.05 -2.18 17.41
N GLN A 89 -1.20 -0.92 17.02
CA GLN A 89 -0.10 -0.04 16.64
C GLN A 89 -0.15 1.29 17.40
N THR A 90 0.92 2.09 17.33
CA THR A 90 0.93 3.45 17.89
C THR A 90 0.24 4.48 16.99
N MET A 91 -0.05 4.12 15.73
CA MET A 91 -0.75 4.96 14.76
C MET A 91 -1.88 4.20 14.04
N GLY A 92 -2.91 4.93 13.66
CA GLY A 92 -3.92 4.47 12.71
C GLY A 92 -3.56 4.87 11.28
N ALA A 93 -4.35 4.41 10.30
CA ALA A 93 -4.23 4.89 8.92
C ALA A 93 -4.73 6.33 8.85
N ASN A 94 -3.84 7.29 8.60
CA ASN A 94 -4.14 8.72 8.65
C ASN A 94 -4.38 9.31 7.27
N ILE A 95 -5.15 10.41 7.20
CA ILE A 95 -5.32 11.16 5.95
C ILE A 95 -4.21 12.21 5.79
N VAL A 96 -3.76 12.40 4.54
CA VAL A 96 -2.92 13.52 4.10
C VAL A 96 -3.58 14.19 2.90
N ILE A 97 -3.73 15.52 2.96
CA ILE A 97 -4.37 16.34 1.94
C ILE A 97 -3.31 17.22 1.30
N TRP A 98 -3.07 17.03 0.01
CA TRP A 98 -2.04 17.71 -0.75
C TRP A 98 -2.64 18.86 -1.53
N VAL A 99 -2.10 20.04 -1.31
CA VAL A 99 -2.69 21.30 -1.76
C VAL A 99 -1.67 22.15 -2.51
N HIS A 100 -2.14 22.98 -3.44
CA HIS A 100 -1.31 23.92 -4.18
C HIS A 100 -2.06 25.20 -4.54
N ASP A 101 -1.31 26.25 -4.87
CA ASP A 101 -1.87 27.43 -5.52
C ASP A 101 -2.16 27.07 -7.00
N PRO A 102 -3.43 27.17 -7.46
CA PRO A 102 -3.77 26.84 -8.85
C PRO A 102 -3.17 27.82 -9.87
N ASP A 103 -2.80 29.03 -9.43
CA ASP A 103 -2.19 30.05 -10.29
C ASP A 103 -0.65 30.03 -10.21
N ASP A 104 -0.05 29.23 -9.32
CA ASP A 104 1.39 29.23 -9.03
C ASP A 104 1.91 27.85 -8.59
N PHE A 105 2.50 27.10 -9.52
CA PHE A 105 2.96 25.72 -9.29
C PHE A 105 4.15 25.59 -8.33
N ASP A 106 4.81 26.70 -7.97
CA ASP A 106 5.91 26.75 -7.00
C ASP A 106 5.42 26.82 -5.55
N LYS A 107 4.09 26.83 -5.33
CA LYS A 107 3.47 26.89 -4.01
C LYS A 107 2.66 25.64 -3.71
N ARG A 108 3.08 24.88 -2.71
CA ARG A 108 2.47 23.59 -2.34
C ARG A 108 2.55 23.36 -0.85
N ALA A 109 1.65 22.53 -0.33
CA ALA A 109 1.74 22.02 1.03
C ALA A 109 1.14 20.62 1.13
N GLU A 110 1.62 19.88 2.11
CA GLU A 110 0.97 18.70 2.65
C GLU A 110 0.28 19.09 3.96
N ILE A 111 -0.99 18.71 4.11
CA ILE A 111 -1.75 18.89 5.35
C ILE A 111 -2.06 17.49 5.89
N THR A 112 -1.40 17.11 6.95
CA THR A 112 -1.36 15.74 7.47
C THR A 112 -2.10 15.65 8.79
N GLN A 113 -2.98 14.64 8.93
CA GLN A 113 -3.47 14.21 10.23
C GLN A 113 -2.38 13.41 10.96
N LEU A 114 -2.10 13.75 12.21
CA LEU A 114 -1.16 12.98 13.04
C LEU A 114 -1.66 11.54 13.23
N GLY A 115 -0.91 10.54 12.74
CA GLY A 115 -1.33 9.13 12.82
C GLY A 115 -1.53 8.59 14.24
N GLY A 116 -0.80 9.13 15.22
CA GLY A 116 -0.95 8.82 16.64
C GLY A 116 -2.07 9.59 17.35
N HIS A 117 -2.85 10.42 16.66
CA HIS A 117 -3.91 11.23 17.27
C HIS A 117 -4.98 10.36 17.96
N ALA A 118 -5.58 10.87 19.03
CA ALA A 118 -6.38 10.06 19.95
C ALA A 118 -7.67 9.48 19.33
N ASP A 119 -8.25 10.17 18.35
CA ASP A 119 -9.47 9.76 17.65
C ASP A 119 -9.23 8.74 16.52
N LEU A 120 -7.98 8.55 16.08
CA LEU A 120 -7.63 7.50 15.14
C LEU A 120 -7.57 6.16 15.88
N GLU A 121 -8.39 5.23 15.45
CA GLU A 121 -8.43 3.87 15.98
C GLU A 121 -7.14 3.12 15.64
N LYS A 122 -6.62 2.40 16.64
CA LYS A 122 -5.26 1.81 16.63
C LYS A 122 -5.25 0.32 17.03
N SER A 123 -6.45 -0.25 17.19
CA SER A 123 -6.65 -1.63 17.59
C SER A 123 -6.47 -2.59 16.44
N SER A 124 -6.02 -3.81 16.74
CA SER A 124 -6.12 -4.94 15.82
C SER A 124 -7.59 -5.20 15.50
N GLY A 125 -7.86 -5.55 14.23
CA GLY A 125 -9.22 -5.71 13.74
C GLY A 125 -9.64 -4.61 12.78
N TRP A 126 -10.94 -4.58 12.48
CA TRP A 126 -11.55 -3.54 11.67
C TRP A 126 -11.73 -2.26 12.47
N ASN A 127 -11.24 -1.17 11.90
CA ASN A 127 -11.35 0.17 12.40
C ASN A 127 -12.00 1.07 11.33
N ALA A 128 -12.48 2.23 11.74
CA ALA A 128 -12.99 3.26 10.85
C ALA A 128 -12.68 4.66 11.39
N PHE A 129 -12.65 5.63 10.48
CA PHE A 129 -12.52 7.02 10.83
C PHE A 129 -13.47 7.89 10.02
N GLU A 130 -14.03 8.90 10.69
CA GLU A 130 -14.91 9.91 10.12
C GLU A 130 -14.23 11.28 10.24
N PHE A 131 -13.67 11.73 9.12
CA PHE A 131 -13.06 13.04 9.00
C PHE A 131 -14.14 14.09 8.74
N THR A 132 -14.06 15.20 9.47
CA THR A 132 -15.00 16.32 9.40
C THR A 132 -14.24 17.64 9.52
N ALA A 133 -14.94 18.77 9.32
CA ALA A 133 -14.39 20.10 9.58
C ALA A 133 -13.87 20.29 11.03
N SER A 134 -14.36 19.51 12.00
CA SER A 134 -13.89 19.55 13.39
C SER A 134 -12.71 18.62 13.69
N THR A 135 -12.31 17.75 12.76
CA THR A 135 -11.18 16.84 12.98
C THR A 135 -9.91 17.64 13.31
N SER A 136 -9.29 17.30 14.45
CA SER A 136 -8.07 17.92 14.97
C SER A 136 -6.83 17.09 14.67
N GLY A 137 -5.67 17.55 15.15
CA GLY A 137 -4.40 16.86 14.90
C GLY A 137 -3.85 17.07 13.49
N MET A 138 -4.40 18.03 12.74
CA MET A 138 -3.96 18.37 11.39
C MET A 138 -2.80 19.36 11.46
N PHE A 139 -1.70 19.12 10.77
CA PHE A 139 -0.57 20.04 10.66
C PHE A 139 -0.10 20.12 9.22
N PHE A 140 0.77 21.07 8.89
CA PHE A 140 1.27 21.20 7.52
C PHE A 140 2.78 21.43 7.47
N TYR A 141 3.34 21.03 6.33
CA TYR A 141 4.63 21.49 5.81
C TYR A 141 4.42 21.90 4.35
N GLY A 142 5.19 22.87 3.86
CA GLY A 142 4.99 23.35 2.51
C GLY A 142 6.10 24.24 1.98
N GLU A 143 6.01 24.48 0.68
CA GLU A 143 6.91 25.28 -0.14
C GLU A 143 6.23 26.62 -0.43
N ASN A 144 6.92 27.73 -0.15
CA ASN A 144 6.44 29.09 -0.44
C ASN A 144 5.07 29.45 0.17
N THR A 145 4.76 28.91 1.35
CA THR A 145 3.50 29.14 2.09
C THR A 145 3.43 30.49 2.82
N THR A 146 3.99 31.56 2.25
CA THR A 146 3.91 32.89 2.87
C THR A 146 2.48 33.40 2.88
N GLY A 147 2.10 34.13 3.94
CA GLY A 147 0.75 34.70 4.06
C GLY A 147 -0.28 33.78 4.71
N THR A 148 0.09 32.66 5.31
CA THR A 148 -0.77 31.92 6.26
C THR A 148 -0.61 32.47 7.68
N ASN A 149 -1.64 32.34 8.52
CA ASN A 149 -1.51 32.59 9.97
C ASN A 149 -1.21 31.30 10.75
N LEU A 150 -1.08 30.17 10.06
CA LEU A 150 -0.78 28.87 10.66
C LEU A 150 0.74 28.65 10.70
N THR A 151 1.21 27.97 11.75
CA THR A 151 2.62 27.63 11.94
C THR A 151 2.86 26.19 11.50
N ALA A 152 3.86 25.95 10.65
CA ALA A 152 4.22 24.61 10.21
C ALA A 152 4.52 23.68 11.40
N GLY A 153 4.08 22.42 11.32
CA GLY A 153 4.19 21.44 12.41
C GLY A 153 3.32 21.69 13.64
N THR A 154 2.57 22.80 13.71
CA THR A 154 1.56 23.02 14.76
C THR A 154 0.25 22.35 14.37
N GLN A 155 -0.44 21.74 15.35
CA GLN A 155 -1.69 21.03 15.13
C GLN A 155 -2.89 21.99 15.20
N TYR A 156 -3.81 21.82 14.25
CA TYR A 156 -5.02 22.60 14.03
C TYR A 156 -6.19 21.68 13.70
N THR A 157 -7.40 22.24 13.62
CA THR A 157 -8.54 21.57 13.02
C THR A 157 -8.57 21.76 11.52
N TRP A 158 -9.27 20.87 10.79
CA TRP A 158 -9.47 21.05 9.35
C TRP A 158 -10.15 22.38 9.00
N SER A 159 -11.17 22.79 9.78
CA SER A 159 -11.84 24.09 9.62
C SER A 159 -10.91 25.30 9.74
N GLN A 160 -9.82 25.21 10.51
CA GLN A 160 -8.82 26.28 10.56
C GLN A 160 -8.05 26.40 9.24
N PHE A 161 -7.71 25.29 8.59
CA PHE A 161 -7.14 25.31 7.24
C PHE A 161 -8.13 25.87 6.21
N GLN A 162 -9.41 25.49 6.28
CA GLN A 162 -10.44 26.01 5.39
C GLN A 162 -10.67 27.53 5.54
N ALA A 163 -10.50 28.07 6.75
CA ALA A 163 -10.65 29.49 7.04
C ALA A 163 -9.37 30.30 6.80
N ASP A 164 -8.20 29.66 6.72
CA ASP A 164 -6.93 30.35 6.58
C ASP A 164 -6.83 31.13 5.27
N GLN A 165 -6.24 32.32 5.34
CA GLN A 165 -6.24 33.27 4.22
C GLN A 165 -5.45 32.78 3.00
N LEU A 166 -4.42 31.94 3.22
CA LEU A 166 -3.65 31.31 2.15
C LEU A 166 -4.45 30.15 1.58
N PHE A 167 -4.73 29.14 2.42
CA PHE A 167 -5.28 27.86 1.99
C PHE A 167 -6.70 27.96 1.42
N LYS A 168 -7.54 28.93 1.85
CA LYS A 168 -8.89 29.09 1.28
C LYS A 168 -8.93 29.37 -0.23
N ASN A 169 -7.81 29.81 -0.81
CA ASN A 169 -7.68 30.06 -2.26
C ASN A 169 -6.92 28.92 -2.98
N TRP A 170 -6.44 27.92 -2.26
CA TRP A 170 -5.70 26.79 -2.81
C TRP A 170 -6.63 25.63 -3.16
N ALA A 171 -6.14 24.74 -4.00
CA ALA A 171 -6.84 23.55 -4.46
C ALA A 171 -6.17 22.27 -3.96
N ILE A 172 -6.96 21.25 -3.70
CA ILE A 172 -6.53 19.89 -3.40
C ILE A 172 -6.27 19.19 -4.74
N TYR A 173 -5.06 18.64 -4.91
CA TYR A 173 -4.68 17.89 -6.11
C TYR A 173 -4.42 16.40 -5.83
N ARG A 174 -4.32 16.01 -4.55
CA ARG A 174 -4.18 14.62 -4.12
C ARG A 174 -4.65 14.48 -2.68
N ILE A 175 -5.31 13.37 -2.38
CA ILE A 175 -5.58 12.91 -1.02
C ILE A 175 -4.92 11.55 -0.87
N SER A 176 -4.30 11.27 0.28
CA SER A 176 -3.75 9.96 0.59
C SER A 176 -4.21 9.45 1.94
N ILE A 177 -4.38 8.12 2.03
CA ILE A 177 -4.48 7.40 3.29
C ILE A 177 -3.15 6.71 3.51
N GLU A 178 -2.48 7.02 4.61
CA GLU A 178 -1.09 6.66 4.85
C GLU A 178 -0.91 5.85 6.12
N MET A 179 0.16 5.05 6.13
CA MET A 179 0.62 4.28 7.27
C MET A 179 2.15 4.35 7.31
N GLY A 180 2.69 4.56 8.51
CA GLY A 180 4.12 4.46 8.79
C GLY A 180 4.83 5.80 8.96
N TRP A 181 4.22 6.96 8.71
CA TRP A 181 4.87 8.27 8.84
C TRP A 181 5.12 8.67 10.31
N GLU A 182 5.96 7.91 11.00
CA GLU A 182 6.50 8.14 12.35
C GLU A 182 8.02 8.12 12.31
N ALA A 183 8.65 8.79 13.28
CA ALA A 183 10.10 8.87 13.35
C ALA A 183 10.77 7.53 13.75
N SER A 184 10.03 6.59 14.35
CA SER A 184 10.57 5.30 14.81
C SER A 184 9.47 4.26 15.00
N GLY A 185 9.83 2.98 15.17
CA GLY A 185 8.88 1.89 15.41
C GLY A 185 8.90 0.80 14.34
N THR A 186 7.99 -0.16 14.44
CA THR A 186 7.75 -1.18 13.42
C THR A 186 6.25 -1.32 13.26
N PHE A 187 5.77 -1.07 12.04
CA PHE A 187 4.35 -1.07 11.74
C PHE A 187 3.99 -2.26 10.89
N ASP A 188 2.98 -3.02 11.31
CA ASP A 188 2.48 -4.15 10.55
C ASP A 188 1.55 -3.70 9.40
N GLN A 189 0.86 -4.66 8.80
CA GLN A 189 -0.01 -4.46 7.66
C GLN A 189 -1.32 -3.80 8.07
N VAL A 190 -1.71 -2.80 7.29
CA VAL A 190 -3.02 -2.15 7.34
C VAL A 190 -3.71 -2.30 5.99
N TRP A 191 -4.93 -2.80 5.99
CA TRP A 191 -5.68 -3.09 4.78
C TRP A 191 -6.86 -2.14 4.64
N ILE A 192 -6.90 -1.29 3.63
CA ILE A 192 -8.01 -0.34 3.45
C ILE A 192 -9.21 -1.07 2.84
N GLY A 193 -10.36 -1.02 3.51
CA GLY A 193 -11.58 -1.71 3.06
C GLY A 193 -12.51 -0.81 2.27
N GLU A 194 -12.69 0.42 2.71
CA GLU A 194 -13.62 1.38 2.10
C GLU A 194 -13.02 2.77 2.18
N LEU A 195 -13.29 3.60 1.17
CA LEU A 195 -12.91 5.01 1.16
C LEU A 195 -14.04 5.81 0.51
N LYS A 196 -14.42 6.91 1.16
CA LYS A 196 -15.39 7.88 0.67
C LYS A 196 -14.81 9.27 0.90
N LEU A 197 -14.78 10.07 -0.16
CA LEU A 197 -14.25 11.44 -0.12
C LEU A 197 -15.38 12.38 -0.51
N ASN A 198 -15.77 13.27 0.40
CA ASN A 198 -16.84 14.25 0.18
C ASN A 198 -18.12 13.62 -0.42
N GLU A 199 -18.69 12.65 0.31
CA GLU A 199 -19.82 11.80 -0.10
C GLU A 199 -19.60 10.87 -1.31
N VAL A 200 -18.47 10.95 -2.03
CA VAL A 200 -18.19 10.12 -3.21
C VAL A 200 -17.43 8.84 -2.81
N PRO A 201 -18.01 7.64 -2.98
CA PRO A 201 -17.29 6.39 -2.78
C PRO A 201 -16.14 6.26 -3.80
N ILE A 202 -14.97 5.88 -3.32
CA ILE A 202 -13.78 5.68 -4.15
C ILE A 202 -13.62 4.18 -4.43
N PRO A 203 -13.72 3.73 -5.70
CA PRO A 203 -13.51 2.33 -6.04
C PRO A 203 -12.06 1.91 -5.74
N LEU A 204 -11.89 0.96 -4.84
CA LEU A 204 -10.60 0.37 -4.48
C LEU A 204 -10.33 -0.81 -5.40
N ILE A 205 -9.82 -0.53 -6.59
CA ILE A 205 -9.48 -1.52 -7.62
C ILE A 205 -8.07 -1.16 -8.12
N PRO A 206 -7.19 -2.12 -8.47
CA PRO A 206 -5.91 -1.84 -9.12
C PRO A 206 -6.07 -1.34 -10.55
N ARG A 207 -5.14 -0.50 -11.02
CA ARG A 207 -5.00 -0.22 -12.46
C ARG A 207 -4.26 -1.37 -13.14
N GLU A 208 -4.44 -1.46 -14.45
CA GLU A 208 -3.55 -2.24 -15.31
C GLU A 208 -2.09 -1.85 -15.05
N GLY A 209 -1.23 -2.83 -14.74
CA GLY A 209 0.18 -2.62 -14.40
C GLY A 209 0.50 -2.28 -12.93
N ASP A 210 -0.50 -2.15 -12.03
CA ASP A 210 -0.23 -2.00 -10.60
C ASP A 210 0.33 -3.31 -9.99
N LEU A 211 1.21 -3.17 -9.00
CA LEU A 211 1.84 -4.31 -8.31
C LEU A 211 0.84 -5.03 -7.39
N VAL A 212 0.79 -6.34 -7.51
CA VAL A 212 0.02 -7.25 -6.66
C VAL A 212 1.00 -8.30 -6.09
N PRO A 213 1.73 -8.03 -5.01
CA PRO A 213 2.55 -9.02 -4.35
C PRO A 213 1.66 -9.93 -3.52
N VAL A 214 1.84 -11.23 -3.72
CA VAL A 214 1.29 -12.26 -2.85
C VAL A 214 2.40 -12.59 -1.86
N HIS A 215 2.17 -12.29 -0.58
CA HIS A 215 3.05 -12.69 0.51
C HIS A 215 2.50 -13.97 1.11
N THR A 216 3.32 -15.03 1.15
CA THR A 216 2.92 -16.27 1.81
C THR A 216 4.06 -16.78 2.68
N TYR A 217 3.77 -16.98 3.97
CA TYR A 217 4.68 -17.54 4.95
C TYR A 217 4.42 -19.03 5.10
N TYR A 218 5.49 -19.81 5.15
CA TYR A 218 5.41 -21.26 5.18
C TYR A 218 6.29 -21.81 6.31
N THR A 219 5.75 -22.80 7.02
CA THR A 219 6.54 -23.63 7.94
C THR A 219 7.06 -24.81 7.15
N GLY A 220 8.37 -24.95 7.00
CA GLY A 220 8.96 -26.05 6.23
C GLY A 220 8.60 -27.42 6.81
N SER A 221 8.03 -28.28 5.99
CA SER A 221 7.97 -29.73 6.23
C SER A 221 9.20 -30.40 5.61
N SER A 222 9.67 -31.49 6.21
CA SER A 222 10.74 -32.34 5.64
C SER A 222 10.29 -33.11 4.39
N ASP A 223 8.99 -33.15 4.10
CA ASP A 223 8.43 -33.87 2.95
C ASP A 223 8.14 -32.95 1.77
N ILE A 224 8.85 -33.22 0.67
CA ILE A 224 8.79 -32.57 -0.65
C ILE A 224 7.48 -32.88 -1.41
N THR A 225 6.53 -33.61 -0.81
CA THR A 225 5.44 -34.27 -1.54
C THR A 225 4.29 -33.36 -1.95
N THR A 226 4.21 -32.14 -1.42
CA THR A 226 3.27 -31.10 -1.82
C THR A 226 4.04 -29.80 -1.87
N GLY A 227 3.89 -29.00 -2.94
CA GLY A 227 4.47 -27.66 -3.01
C GLY A 227 4.29 -26.95 -1.68
N ASN A 228 5.39 -26.52 -1.06
CA ASN A 228 5.29 -25.90 0.26
C ASN A 228 4.68 -24.51 0.15
N GLY A 229 4.57 -23.95 -1.06
CA GLY A 229 3.80 -22.75 -1.35
C GLY A 229 3.22 -22.70 -2.75
N THR A 230 2.13 -21.95 -2.90
CA THR A 230 1.39 -21.82 -4.16
C THR A 230 1.05 -20.35 -4.41
N ILE A 231 1.32 -19.86 -5.61
CA ILE A 231 0.79 -18.63 -6.18
C ILE A 231 -0.32 -19.05 -7.13
N ASP A 232 -1.52 -18.52 -6.95
CA ASP A 232 -2.65 -18.81 -7.83
C ASP A 232 -3.38 -17.50 -8.14
N PRO A 233 -2.76 -16.60 -8.93
CA PRO A 233 -3.41 -15.38 -9.36
C PRO A 233 -4.55 -15.77 -10.30
N LYS A 234 -5.79 -15.61 -9.85
CA LYS A 234 -7.01 -15.83 -10.65
C LYS A 234 -7.25 -14.72 -11.70
N THR A 235 -6.19 -14.38 -12.44
CA THR A 235 -6.08 -13.42 -13.55
C THR A 235 -4.81 -13.73 -14.32
N PRO A 236 -4.75 -13.54 -15.65
CA PRO A 236 -3.49 -13.63 -16.37
C PRO A 236 -2.46 -12.66 -15.75
N PHE A 237 -1.21 -13.10 -15.64
CA PHE A 237 -0.18 -12.34 -14.92
C PHE A 237 1.22 -12.61 -15.47
N GLN A 238 2.12 -11.67 -15.26
CA GLN A 238 3.56 -11.88 -15.46
C GLN A 238 4.26 -11.93 -14.11
N LEU A 239 4.97 -13.03 -13.84
CA LEU A 239 5.84 -13.13 -12.67
C LEU A 239 7.05 -12.21 -12.87
N LEU A 240 7.31 -11.33 -11.92
CA LEU A 240 8.41 -10.35 -11.98
C LEU A 240 9.55 -10.73 -11.04
N SER A 241 9.25 -11.23 -9.85
CA SER A 241 10.29 -11.69 -8.93
C SER A 241 9.77 -12.68 -7.88
N VAL A 242 10.69 -13.47 -7.33
CA VAL A 242 10.48 -14.27 -6.13
C VAL A 242 11.60 -13.98 -5.14
N SER A 243 11.24 -13.66 -3.91
CA SER A 243 12.19 -13.50 -2.79
C SER A 243 11.92 -14.54 -1.72
N LEU A 244 12.97 -15.25 -1.31
CA LEU A 244 12.97 -16.15 -0.17
C LEU A 244 13.66 -15.48 1.01
N HIS A 245 13.08 -15.64 2.20
CA HIS A 245 13.69 -15.33 3.48
C HIS A 245 13.64 -16.56 4.39
N ILE A 246 14.74 -16.90 5.07
CA ILE A 246 14.81 -18.06 5.97
C ILE A 246 15.07 -17.56 7.38
N ASP A 247 14.22 -17.98 8.33
CA ASP A 247 14.48 -17.74 9.75
C ASP A 247 15.64 -18.65 10.18
N VAL A 248 16.80 -18.06 10.47
CA VAL A 248 17.98 -18.82 10.88
C VAL A 248 18.08 -18.95 12.40
N ASN A 249 18.30 -20.18 12.87
CA ASN A 249 19.11 -20.42 14.07
C ASN A 249 20.60 -20.35 13.67
N PRO A 250 21.40 -19.46 14.26
CA PRO A 250 22.82 -19.32 13.92
C PRO A 250 23.57 -20.60 14.31
N GLY A 251 23.98 -21.41 13.32
CA GLY A 251 24.88 -22.56 13.54
C GLY A 251 24.56 -23.86 12.79
N GLN A 252 23.49 -23.94 11.99
CA GLN A 252 23.11 -25.18 11.28
C GLN A 252 23.23 -25.03 9.76
N THR A 253 24.16 -25.79 9.17
CA THR A 253 24.48 -25.84 7.74
C THR A 253 23.47 -26.73 7.00
N SER A 254 22.74 -26.17 6.03
CA SER A 254 21.99 -26.99 5.06
C SER A 254 21.92 -26.28 3.72
N ALA A 255 22.07 -27.04 2.63
CA ALA A 255 21.83 -26.56 1.28
C ALA A 255 20.32 -26.60 0.98
N TYR A 256 19.86 -25.68 0.12
CA TYR A 256 18.44 -25.54 -0.20
C TYR A 256 18.25 -25.36 -1.71
N THR A 257 17.14 -25.89 -2.23
CA THR A 257 16.75 -25.67 -3.63
C THR A 257 15.37 -25.03 -3.65
N ILE A 258 15.23 -23.98 -4.46
CA ILE A 258 13.95 -23.35 -4.79
C ILE A 258 13.61 -23.76 -6.21
N GLN A 259 12.42 -24.34 -6.39
CA GLN A 259 11.87 -24.60 -7.72
C GLN A 259 10.56 -23.84 -7.87
N VAL A 260 10.37 -23.20 -9.02
CA VAL A 260 9.14 -22.52 -9.41
C VAL A 260 8.53 -23.35 -10.52
N LEU A 261 7.31 -23.84 -10.35
CA LEU A 261 6.68 -24.78 -11.29
C LEU A 261 5.45 -24.15 -11.92
N ARG A 262 5.19 -24.39 -13.21
CA ARG A 262 3.93 -23.99 -13.88
C ARG A 262 3.01 -25.21 -14.01
N ASP A 263 1.75 -25.08 -13.60
CA ASP A 263 0.73 -26.11 -13.80
C ASP A 263 0.00 -25.86 -15.13
N ASN A 264 0.17 -26.76 -16.11
CA ASN A 264 -0.54 -26.71 -17.41
C ASN A 264 -1.42 -27.97 -17.54
N ASP A 265 -2.49 -27.99 -16.77
CA ASP A 265 -3.74 -28.73 -16.99
C ASP A 265 -3.65 -30.27 -17.15
N LYS A 266 -4.00 -30.97 -16.06
CA LYS A 266 -4.40 -32.39 -15.94
C LYS A 266 -3.26 -33.43 -15.93
N HIS A 267 -3.20 -34.18 -14.83
CA HIS A 267 -2.40 -35.40 -14.54
C HIS A 267 -1.15 -35.17 -13.66
N ALA A 268 -1.32 -34.76 -12.40
CA ALA A 268 -1.76 -35.60 -11.26
C ALA A 268 -0.82 -36.77 -10.87
N THR A 269 0.49 -36.70 -11.09
CA THR A 269 1.33 -37.51 -10.20
C THR A 269 2.43 -36.75 -9.48
N TYR A 270 3.28 -35.93 -10.11
CA TYR A 270 4.13 -35.03 -9.30
C TYR A 270 4.39 -33.64 -9.89
N TYR A 271 4.80 -33.40 -11.15
CA TYR A 271 5.12 -32.02 -11.62
C TYR A 271 5.12 -31.91 -13.17
N ASP A 272 4.80 -30.75 -13.76
CA ASP A 272 4.70 -30.60 -15.24
C ASP A 272 5.66 -29.58 -15.92
N THR A 273 6.15 -28.52 -15.28
CA THR A 273 7.24 -27.69 -15.86
C THR A 273 8.06 -26.99 -14.79
N VAL A 274 9.38 -27.20 -14.77
CA VAL A 274 10.31 -26.52 -13.87
C VAL A 274 10.84 -25.25 -14.51
N LEU A 275 10.39 -24.08 -14.04
CA LEU A 275 10.74 -22.78 -14.59
C LEU A 275 12.14 -22.31 -14.18
N HIS A 276 12.66 -22.81 -13.06
CA HIS A 276 14.01 -22.52 -12.61
C HIS A 276 14.53 -23.60 -11.65
N THR A 277 15.62 -24.29 -12.03
CA THR A 277 16.52 -24.98 -11.09
C THR A 277 17.87 -24.28 -11.13
N SER A 278 18.19 -23.53 -10.10
CA SER A 278 19.60 -23.45 -9.73
C SER A 278 19.70 -24.20 -8.43
N ASP A 279 20.53 -25.25 -8.36
CA ASP A 279 20.99 -25.75 -7.08
C ASP A 279 21.63 -24.59 -6.37
N LEU A 280 20.87 -24.13 -5.41
CA LEU A 280 21.05 -22.83 -4.88
C LEU A 280 21.88 -23.05 -3.64
N PHE A 281 23.18 -23.23 -3.85
CA PHE A 281 24.12 -23.24 -2.74
C PHE A 281 24.10 -21.83 -2.14
N VAL A 282 23.13 -21.59 -1.27
CA VAL A 282 23.07 -20.50 -0.33
C VAL A 282 24.24 -20.79 0.61
N PRO A 283 25.35 -20.05 0.53
CA PRO A 283 26.45 -20.24 1.45
C PRO A 283 25.91 -20.16 2.88
N THR A 284 26.60 -20.80 3.83
CA THR A 284 26.21 -21.01 5.23
C THR A 284 25.89 -19.74 6.05
N SER A 285 25.86 -18.57 5.41
CA SER A 285 25.64 -17.23 5.95
C SER A 285 24.51 -16.45 5.27
N THR A 286 23.88 -16.95 4.20
CA THR A 286 22.90 -16.18 3.43
C THR A 286 21.48 -16.51 3.88
N THR A 287 20.74 -15.51 4.36
CA THR A 287 19.38 -15.64 4.93
C THR A 287 18.26 -15.23 3.98
N SER A 288 18.62 -14.70 2.81
CA SER A 288 17.67 -14.28 1.80
C SER A 288 18.20 -14.51 0.39
N ARG A 289 17.30 -14.73 -0.56
CA ARG A 289 17.61 -14.69 -1.98
C ARG A 289 16.48 -14.05 -2.76
N HIS A 290 16.84 -13.27 -3.76
CA HIS A 290 15.93 -12.63 -4.69
C HIS A 290 16.23 -13.14 -6.11
N VAL A 291 15.18 -13.49 -6.87
CA VAL A 291 15.25 -13.93 -8.26
C VAL A 291 14.30 -13.07 -9.07
N ILE A 292 14.76 -12.54 -10.21
CA ILE A 292 13.99 -11.67 -11.10
C ILE A 292 13.65 -12.46 -12.37
N PHE A 293 12.43 -12.28 -12.85
CA PHE A 293 11.88 -12.87 -14.06
C PHE A 293 11.53 -11.76 -15.06
N GLY A 294 11.62 -12.07 -16.35
CA GLY A 294 11.42 -11.12 -17.46
C GLY A 294 10.31 -11.53 -18.41
N GLU A 295 10.35 -11.04 -19.65
CA GLU A 295 9.49 -11.51 -20.74
C GLU A 295 9.61 -13.04 -20.93
N GLY A 296 8.49 -13.72 -21.21
CA GLY A 296 8.42 -15.18 -21.30
C GLY A 296 7.96 -15.88 -20.02
N TYR A 297 7.64 -15.12 -18.98
CA TYR A 297 7.08 -15.60 -17.70
C TYR A 297 5.65 -15.08 -17.51
N GLU A 298 4.87 -15.12 -18.59
CA GLU A 298 3.45 -14.85 -18.64
C GLU A 298 2.64 -16.13 -18.39
N PHE A 299 1.61 -15.99 -17.57
CA PHE A 299 0.78 -17.06 -17.05
C PHE A 299 -0.70 -16.72 -17.30
N ASP A 300 -1.47 -17.76 -17.61
CA ASP A 300 -2.92 -17.68 -17.81
C ASP A 300 -3.66 -17.64 -16.46
N GLU A 301 -4.96 -17.33 -16.47
CA GLU A 301 -5.74 -17.13 -15.24
C GLU A 301 -5.93 -18.38 -14.37
N ASP A 302 -5.74 -19.55 -14.97
CA ASP A 302 -5.83 -20.86 -14.31
C ASP A 302 -4.45 -21.42 -13.95
N ASP A 303 -3.37 -20.74 -14.33
CA ASP A 303 -2.02 -21.20 -14.05
C ASP A 303 -1.69 -21.02 -12.57
N VAL A 304 -1.19 -22.11 -12.00
CA VAL A 304 -0.73 -22.14 -10.61
C VAL A 304 0.79 -22.25 -10.60
N ILE A 305 1.43 -21.45 -9.74
CA ILE A 305 2.86 -21.52 -9.48
C ILE A 305 3.13 -22.16 -8.13
N ASP A 306 3.69 -23.35 -8.14
CA ASP A 306 4.18 -23.98 -6.91
C ASP A 306 5.64 -23.61 -6.65
N VAL A 307 5.93 -23.31 -5.39
CA VAL A 307 7.28 -23.22 -4.87
C VAL A 307 7.59 -24.37 -3.96
N LEU A 308 8.62 -25.11 -4.37
CA LEU A 308 9.19 -26.18 -3.58
C LEU A 308 10.44 -25.68 -2.86
N MET A 309 10.52 -26.00 -1.56
CA MET A 309 11.71 -25.78 -0.75
C MET A 309 12.03 -27.04 0.07
N ALA A 310 13.14 -27.69 -0.23
CA ALA A 310 13.61 -28.85 0.54
C ALA A 310 14.47 -28.39 1.72
N ILE A 311 13.87 -28.28 2.91
CA ILE A 311 14.59 -27.90 4.13
C ILE A 311 14.36 -28.88 5.27
N ASN A 312 15.44 -29.16 6.01
CA ASN A 312 15.37 -29.81 7.32
C ASN A 312 14.74 -28.83 8.33
N SER A 313 13.40 -28.78 8.37
CA SER A 313 12.58 -28.20 9.45
C SER A 313 12.86 -26.74 9.86
N LYS A 314 13.04 -25.81 8.90
CA LYS A 314 13.14 -24.36 9.18
C LYS A 314 11.88 -23.59 8.77
N ASN A 315 11.68 -22.40 9.36
CA ASN A 315 10.65 -21.47 8.90
C ASN A 315 11.21 -20.61 7.77
N TYR A 316 10.36 -20.27 6.81
CA TYR A 316 10.75 -19.38 5.72
C TYR A 316 9.55 -18.57 5.20
N GLY A 317 9.84 -17.40 4.64
CA GLY A 317 8.88 -16.54 3.96
C GLY A 317 9.18 -16.48 2.47
N LEU A 318 8.14 -16.52 1.65
CA LEU A 318 8.23 -16.21 0.22
C LEU A 318 7.48 -14.93 -0.08
N VAL A 319 8.09 -14.08 -0.90
CA VAL A 319 7.48 -12.88 -1.46
C VAL A 319 7.48 -13.00 -2.95
N TYR A 320 6.29 -13.03 -3.53
CA TYR A 320 6.10 -13.02 -4.97
C TYR A 320 5.79 -11.62 -5.42
N THR A 321 6.34 -11.21 -6.55
CA THR A 321 5.94 -9.98 -7.23
C THR A 321 5.49 -10.35 -8.63
N TRP A 322 4.27 -9.96 -8.96
CA TRP A 322 3.72 -10.12 -10.30
C TRP A 322 2.99 -8.84 -10.73
N LYS A 323 2.77 -8.71 -12.02
CA LYS A 323 1.88 -7.70 -12.59
C LYS A 323 0.73 -8.40 -13.33
N PRO A 324 -0.51 -7.92 -13.21
CA PRO A 324 -1.61 -8.38 -14.07
C PRO A 324 -1.27 -8.12 -15.54
N LEU A 325 -1.70 -9.02 -16.44
CA LEU A 325 -1.62 -8.87 -17.89
C LEU A 325 -2.93 -8.35 -18.49
#